data_AF-A0A7S4IX51-F1
#
_entry.id   AF-A0A7S4IX51-F1
#
_cell.length_a   1.000
_cell.length_b   1.000
_cell.length_c   1.000
_cell.angle_alpha   90.00
_cell.angle_beta   90.00
_cell.angle_gamma   90.00
#
_symmetry.space_group_name_H-M   'P 1'
#
loop_
_entity.id
_entity.type
_entity.pdbx_description
1 polymer ?
#
loop_
_entity_poly.entity_id
_entity_poly.type
_entity_poly.pdbx_seq_one_letter_code
_entity_poly.pdbx_strand_id
1 'polypeptide(L)'
;MKGVLAIAHAHRRYVCHGVHAVSTFAFDEAWDDAPKESRLVFIGKNLDEFALSRAFNECLATPENLERRQKALRFAVSDKVECKTDDDDEWSVGTVASLLWRNDRMPPGVVAPYQIQLDDGTITWVPSDCDSVIRAAPSFEHVHAAELPSELAHEPHAPEQAQPPELHGGAT
;
A
#
# COMPACT_ATOMS: atom_id res chain seq x y z
N MET A 1 -4.04 -12.90 -33.12
CA MET A 1 -2.89 -12.09 -32.68
C MET A 1 -1.73 -13.02 -32.37
N LYS A 2 -0.50 -12.69 -32.76
CA LYS A 2 0.70 -13.45 -32.34
C LYS A 2 1.84 -12.48 -32.09
N GLY A 3 2.68 -12.74 -31.10
CA GLY A 3 3.82 -11.87 -30.84
C GLY A 3 4.80 -12.41 -29.81
N VAL A 4 5.90 -11.69 -29.68
CA VAL A 4 6.93 -11.86 -28.66
C VAL A 4 7.17 -10.50 -28.02
N LEU A 5 7.15 -10.43 -26.70
CA LEU A 5 7.34 -9.19 -25.94
C LEU A 5 8.62 -9.25 -25.12
N ALA A 6 9.40 -8.17 -25.19
CA ALA A 6 10.47 -7.86 -24.25
C ALA A 6 9.85 -7.16 -23.03
N ILE A 7 9.54 -7.95 -22.01
CA ILE A 7 8.98 -7.43 -20.76
C ILE A 7 10.13 -6.89 -19.90
N ALA A 8 10.03 -5.62 -19.50
CA ALA A 8 10.96 -5.03 -18.53
C ALA A 8 11.04 -5.94 -17.30
N HIS A 9 12.23 -6.15 -16.76
CA HIS A 9 12.45 -7.04 -15.60
C HIS A 9 12.25 -8.54 -15.86
N ALA A 10 12.13 -8.96 -17.12
CA ALA A 10 12.20 -10.37 -17.50
C ALA A 10 13.42 -10.64 -18.40
N HIS A 11 14.03 -11.81 -18.21
CA HIS A 11 15.17 -12.27 -19.00
C HIS A 11 14.77 -13.23 -20.12
N ARG A 12 13.51 -13.64 -20.15
CA ARG A 12 12.94 -14.59 -21.11
C ARG A 12 11.95 -13.89 -22.03
N ARG A 13 11.75 -14.45 -23.22
CA ARG A 13 10.75 -13.98 -24.18
C ARG A 13 9.36 -14.23 -23.61
N TYR A 14 8.44 -13.27 -23.76
CA TYR A 14 7.04 -13.47 -23.42
C TYR A 14 6.23 -13.66 -24.69
N VAL A 15 5.76 -14.87 -24.95
CA VAL A 15 5.12 -15.26 -26.20
C VAL A 15 3.60 -15.14 -26.04
N CYS A 16 2.99 -14.47 -27.00
CA CYS A 16 1.56 -14.23 -27.05
C CYS A 16 0.98 -14.95 -28.28
N HIS A 17 -0.06 -15.76 -28.09
CA HIS A 17 -0.78 -16.41 -29.19
C HIS A 17 -2.28 -16.34 -28.93
N GLY A 18 -3.00 -15.60 -29.76
CA GLY A 18 -4.44 -15.45 -29.70
C GLY A 18 -5.13 -15.85 -31.01
N VAL A 19 -6.13 -16.72 -30.92
CA VAL A 19 -7.01 -17.15 -32.01
C VAL A 19 -8.45 -16.84 -31.61
N HIS A 20 -9.08 -15.91 -32.33
CA HIS A 20 -10.38 -15.35 -31.98
C HIS A 20 -10.43 -14.87 -30.52
N ALA A 21 -11.25 -15.49 -29.68
CA ALA A 21 -11.43 -15.14 -28.27
C ALA A 21 -10.46 -15.89 -27.33
N VAL A 22 -9.70 -16.87 -27.83
CA VAL A 22 -8.79 -17.67 -27.01
C VAL A 22 -7.39 -17.11 -27.13
N SER A 23 -6.77 -16.76 -26.00
CA SER A 23 -5.40 -16.28 -25.97
C SER A 23 -4.58 -17.03 -24.93
N THR A 24 -3.34 -17.33 -25.31
CA THR A 24 -2.31 -17.94 -24.48
C THR A 24 -1.15 -16.96 -24.36
N PHE A 25 -0.67 -16.78 -23.14
CA PHE A 25 0.47 -15.94 -22.82
C PHE A 25 1.40 -16.72 -21.90
N ALA A 26 2.69 -16.78 -22.23
CA ALA A 26 3.65 -17.53 -21.43
C ALA A 26 5.08 -17.01 -21.61
N PHE A 27 5.91 -17.19 -20.58
CA PHE A 27 7.35 -17.08 -20.73
C PHE A 27 7.90 -18.31 -21.47
N ASP A 28 8.70 -18.06 -22.50
CA ASP A 28 9.32 -19.06 -23.36
C ASP A 28 10.86 -18.97 -23.25
N GLU A 29 11.65 -19.42 -24.22
CA GLU A 29 13.12 -19.44 -24.11
C GLU A 29 13.73 -18.05 -23.83
N ALA A 30 15.00 -18.04 -23.41
CA ALA A 30 15.80 -16.85 -23.22
C ALA A 30 15.95 -16.05 -24.53
N TRP A 31 16.47 -14.83 -24.42
CA TRP A 31 16.81 -14.01 -25.58
C TRP A 31 18.13 -14.41 -26.24
N ASP A 32 18.95 -15.21 -25.56
CA ASP A 32 20.34 -15.51 -25.95
C ASP A 32 21.09 -14.22 -26.35
N ASP A 33 21.75 -14.20 -27.50
CA ASP A 33 22.44 -13.03 -28.05
C ASP A 33 21.53 -12.11 -28.88
N ALA A 34 20.24 -12.44 -29.02
CA ALA A 34 19.31 -11.65 -29.83
C ALA A 34 18.91 -10.35 -29.10
N PRO A 35 18.67 -9.25 -29.84
CA PRO A 35 18.18 -8.02 -29.26
C PRO A 35 16.80 -8.24 -28.61
N LYS A 36 16.61 -7.66 -27.42
CA LYS A 36 15.32 -7.68 -26.72
C LYS A 36 14.34 -6.74 -27.42
N GLU A 37 13.50 -7.30 -28.27
CA GLU A 37 12.57 -6.54 -29.10
C GLU A 37 11.13 -7.07 -29.02
N SER A 38 10.18 -6.15 -28.90
CA SER A 38 8.76 -6.48 -28.86
C SER A 38 8.15 -6.42 -30.25
N ARG A 39 7.48 -7.49 -30.69
CA ARG A 39 6.71 -7.53 -31.94
C ARG A 39 5.36 -8.19 -31.71
N LEU A 40 4.31 -7.57 -32.23
CA LEU A 40 2.94 -8.06 -32.16
C LEU A 40 2.25 -7.92 -33.51
N VAL A 41 1.63 -8.99 -33.98
CA VAL A 41 0.90 -9.04 -35.25
C VAL A 41 -0.58 -9.26 -34.96
N PHE A 42 -1.42 -8.36 -35.47
CA PHE A 42 -2.87 -8.49 -35.45
C PHE A 42 -3.37 -8.85 -36.84
N ILE A 43 -4.33 -9.78 -36.90
CA ILE A 43 -5.01 -10.17 -38.14
C ILE A 43 -6.50 -10.12 -37.83
N GLY A 44 -7.24 -9.30 -38.57
CA GLY A 44 -8.65 -9.04 -38.32
C GLY A 44 -9.23 -8.11 -39.39
N LYS A 45 -10.56 -7.90 -39.33
CA LYS A 45 -11.26 -6.95 -40.21
C LYS A 45 -11.47 -5.64 -39.48
N ASN A 46 -11.39 -4.52 -40.20
CA ASN A 46 -11.63 -3.16 -39.67
C ASN A 46 -10.77 -2.82 -38.44
N LEU A 47 -9.52 -3.29 -38.42
CA LEU A 47 -8.58 -2.93 -37.36
C LEU A 47 -8.11 -1.48 -37.57
N ASP A 48 -8.05 -0.74 -36.48
CA ASP A 48 -7.45 0.60 -36.45
C ASP A 48 -5.94 0.45 -36.18
N GLU A 49 -5.16 0.44 -37.26
CA GLU A 49 -3.70 0.31 -37.20
C GLU A 49 -3.06 1.42 -36.35
N PHE A 50 -3.57 2.65 -36.46
CA PHE A 50 -3.02 3.79 -35.76
C PHE A 50 -3.27 3.67 -34.25
N ALA A 51 -4.51 3.38 -33.86
CA ALA A 51 -4.86 3.17 -32.46
C ALA A 51 -4.08 2.00 -31.83
N LEU A 52 -3.94 0.89 -32.56
CA LEU A 52 -3.19 -0.29 -32.11
C LEU A 52 -1.70 0.03 -31.91
N SER A 53 -1.07 0.65 -32.90
CA SER A 53 0.35 1.00 -32.84
C SER A 53 0.63 2.01 -31.74
N ARG A 54 -0.25 3.02 -31.59
CA ARG A 54 -0.16 4.00 -30.52
C ARG A 54 -0.25 3.34 -29.14
N ALA A 55 -1.31 2.57 -28.89
CA ALA A 55 -1.53 1.91 -27.60
C ALA A 55 -0.38 0.95 -27.25
N PHE A 56 0.15 0.22 -28.23
CA PHE A 56 1.30 -0.66 -28.02
C PHE A 56 2.57 0.11 -27.64
N ASN A 57 2.84 1.23 -28.30
CA ASN A 57 4.00 2.07 -27.98
C ASN A 57 3.86 2.80 -26.62
N GLU A 58 2.64 3.10 -26.18
CA GLU A 58 2.37 3.62 -24.84
C GLU A 58 2.73 2.61 -23.73
N CYS A 59 2.88 1.31 -24.06
CA CYS A 59 3.34 0.29 -23.11
C CYS A 59 4.87 0.22 -22.93
N LEU A 60 5.67 0.95 -23.71
CA LEU A 60 7.13 0.92 -23.59
C LEU A 60 7.56 1.37 -22.18
N ALA A 61 8.50 0.65 -21.56
CA ALA A 61 9.05 0.98 -20.24
C ALA A 61 10.10 2.11 -20.32
N THR A 62 9.74 3.23 -20.95
CA THR A 62 10.56 4.44 -20.99
C THR A 62 10.49 5.18 -19.65
N PRO A 63 11.48 6.02 -19.31
CA PRO A 63 11.41 6.87 -18.12
C PRO A 63 10.13 7.71 -18.06
N GLU A 64 9.70 8.29 -19.19
CA GLU A 64 8.46 9.08 -19.27
C GLU A 64 7.20 8.25 -18.94
N ASN A 65 7.10 7.04 -19.49
CA ASN A 65 5.95 6.17 -19.23
C ASN A 65 5.95 5.65 -17.79
N LEU A 66 7.13 5.39 -17.20
CA LEU A 66 7.25 5.02 -15.78
C LEU A 66 6.83 6.17 -14.86
N GLU A 67 7.25 7.40 -15.17
CA GLU A 67 6.82 8.59 -14.42
C GLU A 67 5.30 8.80 -14.53
N ARG A 68 4.73 8.63 -15.72
CA ARG A 68 3.27 8.70 -15.93
C ARG A 68 2.54 7.65 -15.10
N ARG A 69 3.04 6.41 -15.09
CA ARG A 69 2.48 5.32 -14.26
C ARG A 69 2.55 5.66 -12.77
N GLN A 70 3.68 6.19 -12.31
CA GLN A 70 3.87 6.59 -10.92
C GLN A 70 2.89 7.70 -10.51
N LYS A 71 2.70 8.72 -11.36
CA LYS A 71 1.74 9.81 -11.12
C LYS A 71 0.27 9.38 -11.15
N ALA A 72 -0.04 8.25 -11.78
CA ALA A 72 -1.40 7.72 -11.86
C ALA A 72 -1.80 6.89 -10.63
N LEU A 73 -0.86 6.57 -9.73
CA LEU A 73 -1.13 5.85 -8.50
C LEU A 73 -1.92 6.73 -7.51
N ARG A 74 -2.83 6.09 -6.76
CA ARG A 74 -3.71 6.78 -5.79
C ARG A 74 -2.99 7.33 -4.55
N PHE A 75 -1.87 6.72 -4.15
CA PHE A 75 -1.11 7.11 -2.96
C PHE A 75 0.31 7.54 -3.29
N ALA A 76 0.81 8.55 -2.58
CA ALA A 76 2.19 9.00 -2.65
C ALA A 76 3.07 8.32 -1.58
N VAL A 77 4.39 8.42 -1.75
CA VAL A 77 5.33 8.02 -0.70
C VAL A 77 5.04 8.85 0.56
N SER A 78 5.06 8.19 1.71
CA SER A 78 4.72 8.69 3.04
C SER A 78 3.22 8.77 3.36
N ASP A 79 2.31 8.47 2.42
CA ASP A 79 0.88 8.39 2.73
C ASP A 79 0.57 7.25 3.70
N LYS A 80 -0.36 7.50 4.62
CA LYS A 80 -0.90 6.48 5.53
C LYS A 80 -2.00 5.67 4.86
N VAL A 81 -1.81 4.36 4.84
CA VAL A 81 -2.70 3.40 4.18
C VAL A 81 -2.93 2.21 5.10
N GLU A 82 -3.98 1.47 4.82
CA GLU A 82 -4.11 0.09 5.28
C GLU A 82 -4.08 -0.84 4.08
N CYS A 83 -3.43 -1.98 4.25
CA CYS A 83 -3.31 -3.01 3.22
C CYS A 83 -3.52 -4.41 3.79
N LYS A 84 -3.94 -5.34 2.94
CA LYS A 84 -4.04 -6.75 3.31
C LYS A 84 -2.66 -7.42 3.26
N THR A 85 -2.31 -8.14 4.31
CA THR A 85 -0.99 -8.75 4.48
C THR A 85 -0.92 -10.21 4.12
N ASP A 86 -2.03 -10.95 4.11
CA ASP A 86 -2.11 -12.38 3.76
C ASP A 86 -3.57 -12.76 3.39
N ASP A 87 -3.85 -14.07 3.26
CA ASP A 87 -5.16 -14.64 2.89
C ASP A 87 -6.25 -14.47 3.97
N ASP A 88 -5.89 -14.09 5.20
CA ASP A 88 -6.83 -13.97 6.34
C ASP A 88 -7.73 -12.71 6.28
N ASP A 89 -7.71 -11.97 5.17
CA ASP A 89 -8.49 -10.75 4.91
C ASP A 89 -8.31 -9.61 5.94
N GLU A 90 -7.30 -9.71 6.81
CA GLU A 90 -6.98 -8.72 7.84
C GLU A 90 -6.31 -7.48 7.22
N TRP A 91 -6.72 -6.30 7.70
CA TRP A 91 -6.13 -5.02 7.30
C TRP A 91 -5.05 -4.62 8.29
N SER A 92 -3.85 -4.34 7.79
CA SER A 92 -2.74 -3.80 8.57
C SER A 92 -2.44 -2.37 8.13
N VAL A 93 -2.29 -1.46 9.11
CA VAL A 93 -1.93 -0.06 8.86
C VAL A 93 -0.44 0.06 8.61
N GLY A 94 -0.09 0.92 7.67
CA GLY A 94 1.30 1.24 7.36
C GLY A 94 1.43 2.54 6.57
N THR A 95 2.64 2.78 6.11
CA THR A 95 3.04 3.94 5.33
C THR A 95 3.61 3.49 3.99
N VAL A 96 3.23 4.17 2.91
CA VAL A 96 3.80 3.91 1.58
C VAL A 96 5.28 4.28 1.60
N ALA A 97 6.15 3.29 1.46
CA ALA A 97 7.61 3.46 1.48
C ALA A 97 8.20 3.71 0.08
N SER A 98 7.61 3.11 -0.96
CA SER A 98 8.10 3.24 -2.34
C SER A 98 7.00 2.94 -3.36
N LEU A 99 7.11 3.54 -4.55
CA LEU A 99 6.20 3.34 -5.69
C LEU A 99 6.87 2.48 -6.76
N LEU A 100 6.08 1.74 -7.53
CA LEU A 100 6.57 0.86 -8.61
C LEU A 100 7.74 -0.04 -8.13
N TRP A 101 7.54 -0.67 -6.97
CA TRP A 101 8.57 -1.40 -6.26
C TRP A 101 8.74 -2.83 -6.79
N ARG A 102 9.98 -3.33 -6.70
CA ARG A 102 10.27 -4.74 -6.97
C ARG A 102 11.52 -5.24 -6.24
N ASN A 103 11.63 -6.56 -6.09
CA ASN A 103 12.86 -7.25 -5.66
C ASN A 103 13.13 -8.52 -6.49
N ASP A 104 14.23 -9.21 -6.19
CA ASP A 104 14.68 -10.41 -6.92
C ASP A 104 13.83 -11.66 -6.66
N ARG A 105 12.97 -11.64 -5.64
CA ARG A 105 12.07 -12.75 -5.30
C ARG A 105 10.73 -12.66 -6.05
N MET A 106 10.41 -11.52 -6.65
CA MET A 106 9.16 -11.34 -7.38
C MET A 106 9.19 -12.07 -8.73
N PRO A 107 8.02 -12.52 -9.24
CA PRO A 107 7.95 -13.14 -10.55
C PRO A 107 8.46 -12.19 -11.66
N PRO A 108 9.02 -12.73 -12.76
CA PRO A 108 9.54 -11.92 -13.85
C PRO A 108 8.50 -10.95 -14.42
N GLY A 109 8.92 -9.69 -14.63
CA GLY A 109 8.05 -8.65 -15.17
C GLY A 109 7.04 -8.05 -14.19
N VAL A 110 6.92 -8.58 -12.97
CA VAL A 110 6.02 -8.04 -11.95
C VAL A 110 6.67 -6.87 -11.22
N VAL A 111 5.87 -5.83 -11.03
CA VAL A 111 6.21 -4.62 -10.27
C VAL A 111 5.00 -4.29 -9.40
N ALA A 112 5.20 -4.18 -8.10
CA ALA A 112 4.17 -3.80 -7.15
C ALA A 112 3.91 -2.30 -7.24
N PRO A 113 2.65 -1.84 -7.23
CA PRO A 113 2.34 -0.41 -7.17
C PRO A 113 2.97 0.27 -5.95
N TYR A 114 2.94 -0.40 -4.79
CA TYR A 114 3.43 0.14 -3.52
C TYR A 114 4.20 -0.91 -2.72
N GLN A 115 5.31 -0.48 -2.10
CA GLN A 115 5.90 -1.12 -0.94
C GLN A 115 5.39 -0.38 0.30
N ILE A 116 4.92 -1.11 1.30
CA ILE A 116 4.37 -0.57 2.53
C ILE A 116 5.27 -0.96 3.70
N GLN A 117 5.61 0.03 4.53
CA GLN A 117 6.18 -0.21 5.85
C GLN A 117 5.03 -0.19 6.86
N LEU A 118 4.69 -1.36 7.41
CA LEU A 118 3.67 -1.50 8.43
C LEU A 118 4.12 -0.86 9.75
N ASP A 119 3.15 -0.52 10.58
CA ASP A 119 3.41 0.16 11.86
C ASP A 119 4.10 -0.73 12.89
N ASP A 120 4.03 -2.06 12.73
CA ASP A 120 4.80 -3.04 13.50
C ASP A 120 6.28 -3.16 13.06
N GLY A 121 6.68 -2.42 12.01
CA GLY A 121 8.02 -2.43 11.43
C GLY A 121 8.21 -3.43 10.28
N THR A 122 7.22 -4.28 10.00
CA THR A 122 7.25 -5.25 8.90
C THR A 122 7.16 -4.54 7.55
N ILE A 123 7.89 -5.04 6.55
CA ILE A 123 7.83 -4.52 5.17
C ILE A 123 7.04 -5.49 4.29
N THR A 124 5.99 -4.99 3.66
CA THR A 124 5.17 -5.74 2.70
C THR A 124 5.03 -4.97 1.38
N TRP A 125 4.40 -5.59 0.39
CA TRP A 125 4.06 -4.96 -0.89
C TRP A 125 2.66 -5.41 -1.32
N VAL A 126 1.94 -4.54 -2.02
CA VAL A 126 0.59 -4.84 -2.49
C VAL A 126 0.58 -5.19 -3.98
N PRO A 127 -0.23 -6.16 -4.43
CA PRO A 127 -0.20 -6.64 -5.80
C PRO A 127 -0.92 -5.72 -6.80
N SER A 128 -1.83 -4.86 -6.32
CA SER A 128 -2.66 -4.02 -7.17
C SER A 128 -3.03 -2.71 -6.46
N ASP A 129 -3.29 -1.67 -7.24
CA ASP A 129 -3.80 -0.39 -6.75
C ASP A 129 -5.34 -0.39 -6.80
N CYS A 130 -5.99 -1.12 -5.89
CA CYS A 130 -7.44 -1.16 -5.77
C CYS A 130 -7.90 -1.33 -4.32
N ASP A 131 -9.12 -0.85 -4.02
CA ASP A 131 -9.69 -0.83 -2.67
C ASP A 131 -9.87 -2.21 -2.03
N SER A 132 -9.77 -3.30 -2.81
CA SER A 132 -9.82 -4.66 -2.29
C SER A 132 -8.54 -5.08 -1.55
N VAL A 133 -7.42 -4.38 -1.75
CA VAL A 133 -6.10 -4.73 -1.17
C VAL A 133 -5.37 -3.55 -0.56
N ILE A 134 -5.68 -2.31 -0.93
CA ILE A 134 -5.10 -1.09 -0.36
C ILE A 134 -6.08 0.08 -0.40
N ARG A 135 -6.20 0.79 0.72
CA ARG A 135 -7.03 1.99 0.86
C ARG A 135 -6.42 2.97 1.86
N ALA A 136 -6.93 4.20 1.87
CA ALA A 136 -6.49 5.22 2.83
C ALA A 136 -6.75 4.73 4.26
N ALA A 137 -5.78 4.89 5.15
CA ALA A 137 -5.98 4.57 6.56
C ALA A 137 -6.96 5.58 7.18
N PRO A 138 -7.81 5.16 8.14
CA PRO A 138 -8.62 6.10 8.88
C PRO A 138 -7.71 7.10 9.61
N SER A 139 -7.97 8.39 9.42
CA SER A 139 -7.36 9.44 10.21
C SER A 139 -7.87 9.33 11.63
N PHE A 140 -7.10 8.74 12.54
CA PHE A 140 -7.35 8.89 13.97
C PHE A 140 -7.00 10.33 14.34
N GLU A 141 -8.00 11.23 14.31
CA GLU A 141 -7.92 12.42 15.15
C GLU A 141 -7.70 11.93 16.58
N HIS A 142 -6.65 12.44 17.23
CA HIS A 142 -6.36 12.15 18.63
C HIS A 142 -7.65 12.34 19.44
N VAL A 143 -8.21 11.25 19.97
CA VAL A 143 -9.09 11.37 21.13
C VAL A 143 -8.25 12.01 22.22
N HIS A 144 -8.63 13.24 22.59
CA HIS A 144 -8.12 13.96 23.75
C HIS A 144 -7.89 12.97 24.88
N ALA A 145 -6.68 12.98 25.45
CA ALA A 145 -6.43 12.37 26.74
C ALA A 145 -7.50 12.90 27.70
N ALA A 146 -8.49 12.06 28.02
CA ALA A 146 -9.44 12.36 29.07
C ALA A 146 -8.62 12.48 30.35
N GLU A 147 -8.52 13.71 30.86
CA GLU A 147 -7.96 14.03 32.16
C GLU A 147 -8.54 13.06 33.20
N LEU A 148 -7.65 12.38 33.92
CA LEU A 148 -8.01 11.69 35.15
C LEU A 148 -8.67 12.71 36.08
N PRO A 149 -9.88 12.45 36.63
CA PRO A 149 -10.50 13.36 37.56
C PRO A 149 -9.62 13.50 38.81
N SER A 150 -9.18 14.74 39.06
CA SER A 150 -8.54 15.18 40.30
C SER A 150 -9.59 15.22 41.43
N GLU A 151 -9.96 14.06 41.96
CA GLU A 151 -10.65 13.96 43.25
C GLU A 151 -9.70 13.39 44.30
N LEU A 152 -9.06 14.30 45.06
CA LEU A 152 -8.74 14.17 46.50
C LEU A 152 -7.98 15.42 46.94
N ALA A 153 -8.60 16.60 46.78
CA ALA A 153 -8.25 17.75 47.59
C ALA A 153 -8.95 17.60 48.95
N HIS A 154 -8.20 17.13 49.94
CA HIS A 154 -8.59 17.20 51.35
C HIS A 154 -8.82 18.69 51.71
N GLU A 155 -10.07 19.07 51.98
CA GLU A 155 -10.38 20.35 52.63
C GLU A 155 -9.77 20.37 54.04
N PRO A 156 -9.10 21.46 54.48
CA PRO A 156 -8.69 21.59 55.86
C PRO A 156 -9.92 21.95 56.72
N HIS A 157 -10.32 21.02 57.59
CA HIS A 157 -11.32 21.25 58.61
C HIS A 157 -10.77 22.23 59.66
N ALA A 158 -11.42 23.37 59.85
CA ALA A 158 -11.13 24.31 60.93
C ALA A 158 -11.50 23.70 62.30
N PRO A 159 -10.74 23.92 63.38
CA PRO A 159 -11.09 23.37 64.69
C PRO A 159 -12.19 24.20 65.34
N GLU A 160 -13.33 23.56 65.59
CA GLU A 160 -14.40 24.07 66.42
C GLU A 160 -13.97 24.11 67.90
N GLN A 161 -14.21 25.25 68.55
CA GLN A 161 -13.82 25.53 69.93
C GLN A 161 -14.68 24.74 70.92
N ALA A 162 -14.07 23.87 71.72
CA ALA A 162 -14.71 23.25 72.87
C ALA A 162 -14.48 24.09 74.13
N GLN A 163 -15.56 24.60 74.72
CA GLN A 163 -15.56 25.20 76.07
C GLN A 163 -15.34 24.14 77.16
N PRO A 164 -14.72 24.51 78.30
CA PRO A 164 -14.19 23.58 79.29
C PRO A 164 -15.27 23.01 80.24
N PRO A 165 -15.05 21.82 80.83
CA PRO A 165 -15.92 21.31 81.88
C PRO A 165 -15.63 21.92 83.26
N GLU A 166 -16.71 22.19 83.99
CA GLU A 166 -16.74 22.68 85.37
C GLU A 166 -16.16 21.66 86.35
N LEU A 167 -15.29 22.13 87.25
CA LEU A 167 -14.76 21.37 88.39
C LEU A 167 -15.69 21.52 89.59
N HIS A 168 -16.15 20.41 90.16
CA HIS A 168 -16.77 20.36 91.47
C HIS A 168 -16.18 19.25 92.35
N GLY A 169 -15.81 19.64 93.57
CA GLY A 169 -15.31 18.82 94.68
C GLY A 169 -13.84 19.11 94.98
N GLY A 170 -13.40 19.55 96.16
CA GLY A 170 -14.05 19.69 97.46
C GLY A 170 -13.03 19.33 98.57
N ALA A 171 -12.83 20.25 99.51
CA ALA A 171 -12.28 20.11 100.87
C ALA A 171 -10.87 19.48 101.08
N THR A 172 -9.93 20.27 101.59
CA THR A 172 -9.63 20.42 103.04
C THR A 172 -8.86 21.71 103.29
#